data_AF-A0A7S1ATY6-F1
#
_entry.id   AF-A0A7S1ATY6-F1
#
_cell.length_a   1.000
_cell.length_b   1.000
_cell.length_c   1.000
_cell.angle_alpha   90.00
_cell.angle_beta   90.00
_cell.angle_gamma   90.00
#
_symmetry.space_group_name_H-M   'P 1'
#
loop_
_entity.id
_entity.type
_entity.pdbx_description
1 polymer ?
#
loop_
_entity_poly.entity_id
_entity_poly.type
_entity_poly.pdbx_seq_one_letter_code
_entity_poly.pdbx_strand_id
1 'polypeptide(L)'
;KRLSFDMVSIIFLVIDLTLVPFVLAFGIETDLTMEVFEWLAALFWSVDLVVAFNTGHYKDGELVLDRKKIRRSYMSNWFVVDFVTVLLDWCSIILTFNDGTRALKLLRFAKLGRVL
;
A
#
# COMPACT_ATOMS: atom_id res chain seq x y z
N LYS A 1 12.85 6.87 15.76
CA LYS A 1 12.53 5.46 15.39
C LYS A 1 11.35 5.36 14.41
N ARG A 2 10.24 6.11 14.59
CA ARG A 2 9.15 6.20 13.58
C ARG A 2 9.55 6.92 12.29
N LEU A 3 10.24 8.05 12.42
CA LEU A 3 10.72 8.84 11.27
C LEU A 3 11.50 8.03 10.22
N SER A 4 12.35 7.08 10.64
CA SER A 4 13.10 6.23 9.71
C SER A 4 12.21 5.26 8.94
N PHE A 5 11.18 4.71 9.59
CA PHE A 5 10.20 3.84 8.95
C PHE A 5 9.30 4.63 7.99
N ASP A 6 8.91 5.84 8.40
CA ASP A 6 8.12 6.76 7.56
C ASP A 6 8.93 7.17 6.31
N MET A 7 10.22 7.49 6.46
CA MET A 7 11.10 7.81 5.33
C MET A 7 11.30 6.64 4.38
N VAL A 8 11.51 5.42 4.90
CA VAL A 8 11.63 4.21 4.06
C VAL A 8 10.32 3.95 3.31
N SER A 9 9.18 4.15 3.98
CA SER A 9 7.86 3.99 3.37
C SER A 9 7.63 4.98 2.23
N ILE A 10 8.04 6.24 2.40
CA ILE A 10 7.97 7.26 1.34
C ILE A 10 8.86 6.89 0.15
N ILE A 11 10.07 6.39 0.38
CA ILE A 11 10.97 5.96 -0.70
C ILE A 11 10.34 4.80 -1.48
N PHE A 12 9.82 3.78 -0.79
CA PHE A 12 9.11 2.67 -1.44
C PHE A 12 7.89 3.13 -2.22
N LEU A 13 7.14 4.10 -1.69
CA LEU A 13 5.97 4.69 -2.35
C LEU A 13 6.34 5.40 -3.64
N VAL A 14 7.40 6.22 -3.62
CA VAL A 14 7.89 6.92 -4.82
C VAL A 14 8.37 5.94 -5.89
N ILE A 15 9.07 4.88 -5.49
CA ILE A 15 9.50 3.83 -6.43
C ILE A 15 8.28 3.13 -7.04
N ASP A 16 7.30 2.69 -6.24
CA ASP A 16 6.09 2.02 -6.74
C ASP A 16 5.31 2.92 -7.72
N LEU A 17 5.13 4.19 -7.38
CA LEU A 17 4.41 5.16 -8.22
C LEU A 17 5.11 5.54 -9.51
N THR A 18 6.43 5.40 -9.59
CA THR A 18 7.19 5.67 -10.83
C THR A 18 7.29 4.42 -11.68
N LEU A 19 7.49 3.26 -11.06
CA LEU A 19 7.69 1.99 -11.74
C LEU A 19 6.39 1.47 -12.38
N VAL A 20 5.24 1.63 -11.72
CA VAL A 20 3.93 1.22 -12.25
C VAL A 20 3.59 1.89 -13.60
N PRO A 21 3.56 3.24 -13.72
CA PRO A 21 3.25 3.89 -14.99
C PRO A 21 4.34 3.64 -16.04
N PHE A 22 5.60 3.50 -15.64
CA PHE A 22 6.69 3.15 -16.56
C PHE A 22 6.45 1.78 -17.21
N VAL A 23 6.18 0.73 -16.41
CA VAL A 23 5.88 -0.61 -16.92
C VAL A 23 4.62 -0.60 -17.79
N LEU A 24 3.56 0.12 -17.38
CA LEU A 24 2.32 0.22 -18.15
C LEU A 24 2.49 0.97 -19.47
N ALA A 25 3.26 2.07 -19.49
CA ALA A 25 3.45 2.91 -20.67
C ALA A 25 4.35 2.25 -21.73
N PHE A 26 5.41 1.56 -21.28
CA PHE A 26 6.35 0.91 -22.17
C PHE A 26 6.03 -0.56 -22.44
N GLY A 27 5.01 -1.13 -21.80
CA GLY A 27 4.58 -2.51 -22.01
C GLY A 27 5.68 -3.52 -21.70
N ILE A 28 6.57 -3.20 -20.75
CA ILE A 28 7.74 -4.01 -20.42
C ILE A 28 7.24 -5.34 -19.83
N GLU A 29 7.70 -6.45 -20.41
CA GLU A 29 7.45 -7.77 -19.87
C GLU A 29 8.05 -7.89 -18.47
N THR A 30 7.26 -8.39 -17.52
CA THR A 30 7.70 -8.61 -16.14
C THR A 30 8.76 -9.70 -16.11
N ASP A 31 10.03 -9.29 -15.98
CA ASP A 31 11.15 -10.19 -15.72
C ASP A 31 11.18 -10.59 -14.23
N LEU A 32 11.98 -11.62 -13.89
CA LEU A 32 12.11 -12.16 -12.54
C LEU A 32 12.43 -11.08 -11.50
N THR A 33 13.22 -10.07 -11.87
CA THR A 33 13.58 -8.96 -10.98
C THR A 33 12.37 -8.08 -10.64
N MET A 34 11.47 -7.84 -11.60
CA MET A 34 10.24 -7.08 -11.36
C MET A 34 9.25 -7.88 -10.52
N GLU A 35 9.15 -9.19 -10.77
CA GLU A 35 8.32 -10.07 -9.96
C GLU A 35 8.77 -10.07 -8.49
N VAL A 36 10.08 -10.26 -8.24
CA VAL A 36 10.64 -10.20 -6.87
C VAL A 36 10.36 -8.84 -6.23
N PHE A 37 10.46 -7.74 -6.98
CA PHE A 37 10.14 -6.42 -6.47
C PHE A 37 8.65 -6.28 -6.10
N GLU A 38 7.73 -6.77 -6.93
CA GLU A 38 6.29 -6.77 -6.63
C GLU A 38 5.97 -7.55 -5.34
N TRP A 39 6.60 -8.71 -5.14
CA TRP A 39 6.48 -9.49 -3.90
C TRP A 39 7.03 -8.76 -2.68
N LEU A 40 8.21 -8.16 -2.79
CA LEU A 40 8.82 -7.37 -1.70
C LEU A 40 7.96 -6.15 -1.35
N ALA A 41 7.42 -5.46 -2.35
CA ALA A 41 6.52 -4.34 -2.16
C ALA A 41 5.22 -4.78 -1.45
N ALA A 42 4.59 -5.87 -1.89
CA ALA A 42 3.37 -6.40 -1.25
C ALA A 42 3.62 -6.78 0.22
N LEU A 43 4.76 -7.40 0.53
CA LEU A 43 5.16 -7.72 1.90
C LEU A 43 5.40 -6.46 2.73
N PHE A 44 6.12 -5.48 2.19
CA PHE A 44 6.41 -4.22 2.87
C PHE A 44 5.11 -3.47 3.23
N TRP A 45 4.19 -3.31 2.26
CA TRP A 45 2.90 -2.65 2.49
C TRP A 45 2.01 -3.43 3.47
N SER A 46 2.09 -4.76 3.48
CA SER A 46 1.39 -5.58 4.47
C SER A 46 1.91 -5.34 5.89
N VAL A 47 3.23 -5.26 6.06
CA VAL A 47 3.86 -4.97 7.36
C VAL A 47 3.51 -3.56 7.81
N ASP A 48 3.62 -2.57 6.92
CA ASP A 48 3.27 -1.18 7.20
C ASP A 48 1.79 -1.04 7.59
N LEU A 49 0.87 -1.76 6.96
CA LEU A 49 -0.54 -1.82 7.35
C LEU A 49 -0.74 -2.36 8.78
N VAL A 50 -0.02 -3.43 9.16
CA VAL A 50 -0.09 -4.00 10.51
C VAL A 50 0.52 -3.05 11.55
N VAL A 51 1.60 -2.36 11.20
CA VAL A 51 2.22 -1.33 12.04
C VAL A 51 1.29 -0.14 12.22
N ALA A 52 0.64 0.32 11.14
CA ALA A 52 -0.36 1.37 11.16
C ALA A 52 -1.58 0.98 12.02
N PHE A 53 -2.08 -0.24 11.89
CA PHE A 53 -3.20 -0.76 12.70
C PHE A 53 -2.87 -0.81 14.20
N ASN A 54 -1.62 -1.10 14.56
CA ASN A 54 -1.18 -1.14 15.95
C ASN A 54 -0.73 0.23 16.50
N THR A 55 -0.54 1.21 15.62
CA THR A 55 -0.12 2.56 15.97
C THR A 55 -1.35 3.45 16.10
N GLY A 56 -1.75 3.79 17.33
CA GLY A 56 -2.86 4.71 17.58
C GLY A 56 -2.67 6.04 16.84
N HIS A 57 -3.73 6.51 16.17
CA HIS A 57 -3.75 7.79 15.47
C HIS A 57 -4.13 8.92 16.42
N TYR A 58 -3.53 10.09 16.23
CA TYR A 58 -3.99 11.32 16.86
C TYR A 58 -5.28 11.77 16.20
N LYS A 59 -6.33 12.00 16.98
CA LYS A 59 -7.56 12.64 16.53
C LYS A 59 -7.79 13.86 17.42
N ASP A 60 -7.88 15.04 16.81
CA ASP A 60 -8.15 16.31 17.48
C ASP A 60 -7.18 16.63 18.66
N GLY A 61 -5.89 16.27 18.52
CA GLY A 61 -4.87 16.52 19.53
C GLY A 61 -4.80 15.51 20.68
N GLU A 62 -5.73 14.54 20.75
CA GLU A 62 -5.68 13.46 21.73
C GLU A 62 -5.13 12.16 21.12
N LEU A 63 -4.18 11.54 21.82
CA LEU A 63 -3.67 10.21 21.48
C LEU A 63 -4.71 9.17 21.85
N VAL A 64 -5.59 8.83 20.91
CA VAL A 64 -6.61 7.81 21.14
C VAL A 64 -5.95 6.42 21.01
N LEU A 65 -5.69 5.79 22.15
CA LEU A 65 -5.21 4.40 22.24
C LEU A 65 -6.37 3.38 22.26
N ASP A 66 -7.61 3.88 22.34
CA ASP A 66 -8.80 3.07 22.59
C ASP A 66 -9.37 2.49 21.28
N ARG A 67 -8.91 1.28 20.94
CA ARG A 67 -9.27 0.51 19.73
C ARG A 67 -10.80 0.32 19.56
N LYS A 68 -11.59 0.41 20.63
CA LYS A 68 -13.07 0.27 20.58
C LYS A 68 -13.78 1.53 20.10
N LYS A 69 -13.33 2.73 20.48
CA LYS A 69 -13.92 4.01 20.05
C LYS A 69 -13.52 4.39 18.62
N ILE A 70 -12.31 4.04 18.19
CA ILE A 70 -11.79 4.26 16.83
C ILE A 70 -12.55 3.43 15.78
N ARG A 71 -12.88 2.16 16.09
CA ARG A 71 -13.60 1.27 15.14
C ARG A 71 -14.97 1.78 14.71
N ARG A 72 -15.63 2.62 15.52
CA ARG A 72 -17.01 3.05 15.24
C ARG A 72 -17.09 4.35 14.42
N SER A 73 -16.00 5.13 14.35
CA SER A 73 -15.98 6.43 13.66
C SER A 73 -14.84 6.59 12.65
N TYR A 74 -13.77 5.77 12.70
CA TYR A 74 -12.55 5.93 11.90
C TYR A 74 -12.17 4.70 11.04
N MET A 75 -12.84 3.56 11.20
CA MET A 75 -12.67 2.41 10.29
C MET A 75 -13.17 2.66 8.85
N SER A 76 -13.71 3.84 8.51
CA SER A 76 -14.50 3.96 7.29
C SER A 76 -13.74 4.29 6.01
N ASN A 77 -12.67 5.09 6.00
CA ASN A 77 -12.12 5.55 4.72
C ASN A 77 -10.68 5.08 4.47
N TRP A 78 -9.69 5.52 5.24
CA TRP A 78 -8.29 5.29 4.85
C TRP A 78 -7.76 3.88 5.14
N PHE A 79 -8.06 3.30 6.32
CA PHE A 79 -7.64 1.91 6.60
C PHE A 79 -8.27 0.89 5.65
N VAL A 80 -9.53 1.10 5.26
CA VAL A 80 -10.23 0.22 4.30
C VAL A 80 -9.59 0.36 2.92
N VAL A 81 -9.25 1.58 2.49
CA VAL A 81 -8.52 1.81 1.24
C VAL A 81 -7.15 1.14 1.27
N ASP A 82 -6.37 1.29 2.34
CA ASP A 82 -5.05 0.66 2.48
C ASP A 82 -5.16 -0.88 2.48
N PHE A 83 -6.11 -1.43 3.25
CA PHE A 83 -6.34 -2.89 3.31
C PHE A 83 -6.79 -3.47 1.97
N VAL A 84 -7.75 -2.82 1.29
CA VAL A 84 -8.20 -3.22 -0.05
C VAL A 84 -7.04 -3.13 -1.05
N THR A 85 -6.21 -2.09 -0.96
CA THR A 85 -5.04 -1.96 -1.84
C THR A 85 -4.03 -3.09 -1.64
N VAL A 86 -3.71 -3.43 -0.38
CA VAL A 86 -2.81 -4.57 -0.08
C VAL A 86 -3.41 -5.88 -0.59
N LEU A 87 -4.71 -6.12 -0.40
CA LEU A 87 -5.38 -7.29 -0.95
C LEU A 87 -5.32 -7.34 -2.48
N LEU A 88 -5.51 -6.20 -3.15
CA LEU A 88 -5.43 -6.10 -4.60
C LEU A 88 -4.00 -6.33 -5.11
N ASP A 89 -2.97 -5.92 -4.36
CA ASP A 89 -1.58 -6.22 -4.70
C ASP A 89 -1.33 -7.75 -4.68
N TRP A 90 -1.82 -8.45 -3.66
CA TRP A 90 -1.76 -9.92 -3.61
C TRP A 90 -2.59 -10.59 -4.71
N CYS A 91 -3.81 -10.09 -4.98
CA CYS A 91 -4.61 -10.58 -6.10
C CYS A 91 -3.93 -10.33 -7.44
N SER A 92 -3.28 -9.18 -7.63
CA SER A 92 -2.53 -8.87 -8.85
C SER A 92 -1.41 -9.90 -9.04
N ILE A 93 -0.61 -10.19 -8.01
CA ILE A 93 0.46 -11.20 -8.10
C ILE A 93 -0.09 -12.57 -8.52
N ILE A 94 -1.21 -13.00 -7.92
CA ILE A 94 -1.85 -14.29 -8.24
C ILE A 94 -2.48 -14.30 -9.64
N LEU A 95 -2.98 -13.16 -10.12
CA LEU A 95 -3.64 -13.04 -11.42
C LEU A 95 -2.67 -12.70 -12.56
N THR A 96 -1.43 -12.31 -12.29
CA THR A 96 -0.38 -12.13 -13.32
C THR A 96 -0.14 -13.44 -14.08
N PHE A 97 -0.44 -14.59 -13.46
CA PHE A 97 -0.46 -15.89 -14.11
C PHE A 97 -1.53 -16.06 -15.21
N ASN A 98 -2.46 -15.11 -15.36
CA ASN A 98 -3.65 -15.23 -16.24
C ASN A 98 -3.97 -13.94 -17.04
N ASP A 99 -2.97 -13.09 -17.32
CA ASP A 99 -3.01 -11.88 -18.18
C ASP A 99 -3.91 -10.70 -17.76
N GLY A 100 -4.55 -10.74 -16.59
CA GLY A 100 -5.61 -9.80 -16.18
C GLY A 100 -5.23 -8.60 -15.30
N THR A 101 -3.96 -8.15 -15.24
CA THR A 101 -3.49 -7.33 -14.09
C THR A 101 -3.40 -5.82 -14.31
N ARG A 102 -3.57 -5.30 -15.53
CA ARG A 102 -3.35 -3.88 -15.83
C ARG A 102 -4.22 -2.91 -15.01
N ALA A 103 -5.51 -3.22 -14.88
CA ALA A 103 -6.44 -2.39 -14.11
C ALA A 103 -6.16 -2.44 -12.60
N LEU A 104 -5.68 -3.59 -12.10
CA LEU A 104 -5.33 -3.77 -10.69
C LEU A 104 -4.07 -2.98 -10.32
N LYS A 105 -3.09 -2.91 -11.22
CA LYS A 105 -1.88 -2.09 -11.03
C LYS A 105 -2.20 -0.59 -10.87
N LEU A 106 -3.24 -0.08 -11.53
CA LEU A 106 -3.68 1.32 -11.39
C LEU A 106 -4.26 1.63 -10.00
N LEU A 107 -4.73 0.64 -9.25
CA LEU A 107 -5.26 0.86 -7.90
C LEU A 107 -4.16 1.21 -6.90
N ARG A 108 -2.88 0.99 -7.24
CA ARG A 108 -1.73 1.47 -6.45
C ARG A 108 -1.65 2.99 -6.34
N PHE A 109 -2.23 3.73 -7.28
CA PHE A 109 -2.35 5.20 -7.17
C PHE A 109 -3.23 5.64 -6.00
N ALA A 110 -4.10 4.78 -5.47
CA ALA A 110 -4.86 5.08 -4.25
C ALA A 110 -3.94 5.34 -3.04
N LYS A 111 -2.71 4.77 -3.04
CA LYS A 111 -1.70 5.00 -1.99
C LYS A 111 -1.24 6.46 -1.92
N LEU A 112 -1.36 7.25 -3.01
CA LEU A 112 -1.05 8.69 -3.00
C LEU A 112 -1.91 9.46 -2.01
N GLY A 113 -3.17 9.05 -1.86
CA GLY A 113 -4.10 9.71 -0.96
C GLY A 113 -3.65 9.66 0.50
N ARG A 114 -2.77 8.72 0.88
CA ARG A 114 -2.22 8.64 2.24
C ARG A 114 -1.16 9.71 2.54
N VAL A 115 -0.50 10.25 1.52
CA VAL A 115 0.57 11.26 1.67
C VAL A 115 0.01 12.68 1.72
N LEU A 116 -1.19 12.89 1.14
CA LEU A 116 -1.92 14.16 1.12
C LEU A 116 -2.81 14.33 2.36
#